data_AF-A0A961S656-F1
#
_entry.id   AF-A0A961S656-F1
#
_cell.length_a   1.000
_cell.length_b   1.000
_cell.length_c   1.000
_cell.angle_alpha   90.00
_cell.angle_beta   90.00
_cell.angle_gamma   90.00
#
_symmetry.space_group_name_H-M   'P 1'
#
loop_
_entity.id
_entity.type
_entity.pdbx_description
1 polymer ?
#
loop_
_entity_poly.entity_id
_entity_poly.type
_entity_poly.pdbx_seq_one_letter_code
_entity_poly.pdbx_strand_id
1 'polypeptide(L)'
;MRIRQFAMAFVLAAACFSAPAMAAEPENTMVISLKDGDVTIALRPDLAPKHVEQIKALVRAGAYDNVAFHRVIEGFMAQTGDVQFGDLEDGYTPERAGTGGSDRPDLPAEFSQEPFVRGTVGMVRAQDPDSANSQFFIMFAPNPGLNG
;
A
#
# COMPACT_ATOMS: atom_id res chain seq x y z
N MET A 1 -66.45 24.47 8.67
CA MET A 1 -65.20 23.69 8.72
C MET A 1 -64.19 24.35 7.80
N ARG A 2 -63.12 24.97 8.31
CA ARG A 2 -61.85 25.22 7.58
C ARG A 2 -60.78 25.60 8.61
N ILE A 3 -59.74 24.78 8.61
CA ILE A 3 -58.76 24.52 9.66
C ILE A 3 -57.65 25.58 9.63
N ARG A 4 -57.22 26.02 10.81
CA ARG A 4 -56.04 26.87 11.05
C ARG A 4 -54.78 26.05 10.74
N GLN A 5 -53.91 26.50 9.84
CA GLN A 5 -52.58 25.91 9.65
C GLN A 5 -51.54 26.74 10.40
N PHE A 6 -50.90 26.09 11.38
CA PHE A 6 -49.72 26.57 12.09
C PHE A 6 -48.50 26.47 11.16
N ALA A 7 -47.71 27.53 11.05
CA ALA A 7 -46.39 27.50 10.41
C ALA A 7 -45.38 26.87 11.39
N MET A 8 -44.80 25.73 11.02
CA MET A 8 -43.75 25.07 11.77
C MET A 8 -42.39 25.45 11.18
N ALA A 9 -41.56 26.14 11.95
CA ALA A 9 -40.20 26.51 11.58
C ALA A 9 -39.31 25.25 11.54
N PHE A 10 -38.63 25.03 10.43
CA PHE A 10 -37.67 23.95 10.25
C PHE A 10 -36.28 24.46 10.66
N VAL A 11 -35.77 24.01 11.80
CA VAL A 11 -34.38 24.24 12.21
C VAL A 11 -33.53 23.16 11.56
N LEU A 12 -32.71 23.53 10.57
CA LEU A 12 -31.72 22.64 9.97
C LEU A 12 -30.53 22.52 10.94
N ALA A 13 -30.50 21.43 11.72
CA ALA A 13 -29.31 21.08 12.50
C ALA A 13 -28.25 20.52 11.55
N ALA A 14 -27.20 21.29 11.29
CA ALA A 14 -26.01 20.81 10.59
C ALA A 14 -25.27 19.82 11.49
N ALA A 15 -25.48 18.52 11.27
CA ALA A 15 -24.67 17.48 11.90
C ALA A 15 -23.27 17.52 11.25
N CYS A 16 -22.28 18.00 12.01
CA CYS A 16 -20.88 17.77 11.68
C CYS A 16 -20.62 16.26 11.78
N PHE A 17 -20.64 15.58 10.64
CA PHE A 17 -20.09 14.23 10.54
C PHE A 17 -18.58 14.32 10.69
N SER A 18 -18.09 14.08 11.91
CA SER A 18 -16.68 13.76 12.12
C SER A 18 -16.43 12.41 11.47
N ALA A 19 -15.81 12.40 10.29
CA ALA A 19 -15.27 11.16 9.73
C ALA A 19 -14.25 10.61 10.74
N PRO A 20 -14.36 9.33 11.17
CA PRO A 20 -13.34 8.76 12.02
C PRO A 20 -12.02 8.81 11.26
N ALA A 21 -11.00 9.41 11.85
CA ALA A 21 -9.64 9.19 11.39
C ALA A 21 -9.42 7.68 11.46
N MET A 22 -9.13 7.05 10.31
CA MET A 22 -8.88 5.60 10.29
C MET A 22 -7.64 5.33 11.13
N ALA A 23 -7.86 4.98 12.40
CA ALA A 23 -6.84 4.42 13.25
C ALA A 23 -6.35 3.13 12.59
N ALA A 24 -5.04 2.93 12.55
CA ALA A 24 -4.43 1.75 11.97
C ALA A 24 -4.94 0.51 12.74
N GLU A 25 -5.76 -0.31 12.09
CA GLU A 25 -6.14 -1.61 12.66
C GLU A 25 -4.89 -2.50 12.70
N PRO A 26 -4.61 -3.21 13.80
CA PRO A 26 -3.40 -4.04 13.91
C PRO A 26 -3.26 -5.04 12.75
N GLU A 27 -4.37 -5.65 12.32
CA GLU A 27 -4.39 -6.57 11.17
C GLU A 27 -4.02 -5.91 9.85
N ASN A 28 -4.23 -4.59 9.71
CA ASN A 28 -3.92 -3.81 8.52
C ASN A 28 -2.67 -2.92 8.74
N THR A 29 -1.77 -3.34 9.63
CA THR A 29 -0.51 -2.65 9.90
C THR A 29 0.65 -3.59 9.66
N MET A 30 1.58 -3.18 8.79
CA MET A 30 2.86 -3.87 8.57
C MET A 30 3.98 -3.04 9.21
N VAL A 31 4.90 -3.69 9.90
CA VAL A 31 6.09 -3.06 10.45
C VAL A 31 7.31 -3.66 9.78
N ILE A 32 8.13 -2.82 9.16
CA ILE A 32 9.43 -3.21 8.61
C ILE A 32 10.49 -2.73 9.59
N SER A 33 11.21 -3.66 10.22
CA SER A 33 12.32 -3.31 11.12
C SER A 33 13.61 -3.19 10.33
N LEU A 34 14.22 -2.00 10.37
CA LEU A 34 15.51 -1.71 9.76
C LEU A 34 16.54 -1.42 10.84
N LYS A 35 17.82 -1.50 10.48
CA LYS A 35 18.94 -1.14 11.38
C LYS A 35 18.83 0.27 11.97
N ASP A 36 18.20 1.19 11.23
CA ASP A 36 18.07 2.60 11.57
C ASP A 36 16.69 2.95 12.17
N GLY A 37 15.81 1.96 12.34
CA GLY A 37 14.49 2.12 12.95
C GLY A 37 13.36 1.40 12.20
N ASP A 38 12.18 1.45 12.79
CA ASP A 38 10.99 0.83 12.24
C ASP A 38 10.27 1.75 11.23
N VAL A 39 9.75 1.14 10.17
CA VAL A 39 8.83 1.76 9.22
C VAL A 39 7.46 1.11 9.39
N THR A 40 6.50 1.87 9.90
CA THR A 40 5.11 1.41 10.04
C THR A 40 4.30 1.80 8.81
N ILE A 41 3.67 0.80 8.17
CA ILE A 41 2.88 0.96 6.95
C ILE A 41 1.44 0.55 7.25
N ALA A 42 0.51 1.47 7.00
CA ALA A 42 -0.92 1.17 6.99
C ALA A 42 -1.30 0.54 5.65
N LEU A 43 -1.86 -0.67 5.71
CA LEU A 43 -2.38 -1.40 4.56
C LEU A 43 -3.82 -0.95 4.26
N ARG A 44 -4.16 -0.81 2.97
CA ARG A 44 -5.46 -0.29 2.50
C ARG A 44 -6.28 -1.36 1.78
N PRO A 45 -6.86 -2.35 2.49
CA PRO A 45 -7.70 -3.36 1.86
C PRO A 45 -8.98 -2.77 1.24
N ASP A 46 -9.35 -1.55 1.62
CA ASP A 46 -10.43 -0.79 1.00
C ASP A 46 -10.09 -0.28 -0.41
N LEU A 47 -8.79 -0.18 -0.75
CA LEU A 47 -8.32 0.22 -2.08
C LEU A 47 -7.80 -0.96 -2.90
N ALA A 48 -7.02 -1.84 -2.29
CA ALA A 48 -6.34 -2.95 -2.96
C ALA A 48 -6.41 -4.25 -2.13
N PRO A 49 -7.60 -4.85 -1.97
CA PRO A 49 -7.81 -5.98 -1.08
C PRO A 49 -6.94 -7.20 -1.44
N LYS A 50 -6.75 -7.51 -2.72
CA LYS A 50 -5.93 -8.68 -3.14
C LYS A 50 -4.45 -8.44 -2.88
N HIS A 51 -3.96 -7.23 -3.14
CA HIS A 51 -2.57 -6.89 -2.83
C HIS A 51 -2.31 -6.91 -1.32
N VAL A 52 -3.23 -6.38 -0.51
CA VAL A 52 -3.13 -6.45 0.95
C VAL A 52 -3.11 -7.89 1.44
N GLU A 53 -3.96 -8.76 0.90
CA GLU A 53 -3.96 -10.19 1.24
C GLU A 53 -2.61 -10.85 0.91
N GLN A 54 -2.08 -10.60 -0.29
CA GLN A 54 -0.79 -11.14 -0.73
C GLN A 54 0.37 -10.66 0.17
N ILE A 55 0.46 -9.36 0.46
CA ILE A 55 1.48 -8.80 1.34
C ILE A 55 1.41 -9.46 2.72
N LYS A 56 0.21 -9.57 3.31
CA LYS A 56 0.04 -10.24 4.61
C LYS A 56 0.47 -11.70 4.58
N ALA A 57 0.15 -12.42 3.51
CA ALA A 57 0.55 -13.82 3.37
C ALA A 57 2.07 -13.96 3.33
N LEU A 58 2.76 -13.10 2.57
CA LEU A 58 4.22 -13.09 2.46
C LEU A 58 4.90 -12.67 3.77
N VAL A 59 4.39 -11.64 4.44
CA VAL A 59 4.86 -11.23 5.78
C VAL A 59 4.74 -12.37 6.79
N ARG A 60 3.56 -13.03 6.85
CA ARG A 60 3.32 -14.13 7.79
C ARG A 60 4.18 -15.36 7.51
N ALA A 61 4.63 -15.52 6.26
CA ALA A 61 5.54 -16.59 5.86
C ALA A 61 7.02 -16.25 6.15
N GLY A 62 7.34 -15.04 6.61
CA GLY A 62 8.72 -14.57 6.78
C GLY A 62 9.43 -14.26 5.46
N ALA A 63 8.71 -14.19 4.33
CA ALA A 63 9.32 -14.10 3.01
C ALA A 63 10.05 -12.77 2.74
N TYR A 64 9.81 -11.74 3.56
CA TYR A 64 10.50 -10.45 3.45
C TYR A 64 11.67 -10.31 4.43
N ASP A 65 11.91 -11.31 5.27
CA ASP A 65 13.05 -11.28 6.18
C ASP A 65 14.33 -11.22 5.35
N ASN A 66 15.24 -10.32 5.72
CA ASN A 66 16.51 -10.06 5.03
C ASN A 66 16.40 -9.60 3.56
N VAL A 67 15.21 -9.28 3.06
CA VAL A 67 15.05 -8.78 1.69
C VAL A 67 15.54 -7.35 1.56
N ALA A 68 16.44 -7.12 0.60
CA ALA A 68 17.06 -5.83 0.36
C ALA A 68 16.07 -4.78 -0.21
N PHE A 69 16.30 -3.52 0.17
CA PHE A 69 15.92 -2.39 -0.66
C PHE A 69 16.92 -2.27 -1.82
N HIS A 70 16.72 -3.10 -2.85
CA HIS A 70 17.67 -3.25 -3.95
C HIS A 70 17.69 -2.06 -4.92
N ARG A 71 16.66 -1.20 -4.90
CA ARG A 71 16.61 -0.01 -5.75
C ARG A 71 16.07 1.20 -4.99
N VAL A 72 16.96 2.14 -4.68
CA VAL A 72 16.64 3.37 -3.93
C VAL A 72 17.08 4.57 -4.75
N ILE A 73 16.16 5.49 -5.03
CA ILE A 73 16.41 6.69 -5.82
C ILE A 73 15.94 7.89 -5.00
N GLU A 74 16.91 8.73 -4.60
CA GLU A 74 16.63 9.97 -3.89
C GLU A 74 15.70 10.87 -4.71
N GLY A 75 14.71 11.48 -4.03
CA GLY A 75 13.69 12.29 -4.69
C GLY A 75 12.66 11.49 -5.50
N PHE A 76 12.68 10.15 -5.44
CA PHE A 76 11.67 9.31 -6.07
C PHE A 76 11.09 8.26 -5.13
N MET A 77 11.76 7.13 -4.93
CA MET A 77 11.24 6.02 -4.13
C MET A 77 12.33 5.04 -3.64
N ALA A 78 11.95 4.16 -2.72
CA ALA A 78 12.70 2.96 -2.36
C ALA A 78 11.87 1.72 -2.68
N GLN A 79 12.44 0.80 -3.45
CA GLN A 79 11.81 -0.44 -3.90
C GLN A 79 12.46 -1.66 -3.21
N THR A 80 11.62 -2.61 -2.81
CA THR A 80 11.98 -3.85 -2.11
C THR A 80 10.99 -4.98 -2.47
N GLY A 81 11.07 -6.11 -1.76
CA GLY A 81 10.14 -7.23 -1.88
C GLY A 81 10.47 -8.23 -2.99
N ASP A 82 11.69 -8.19 -3.54
CA ASP A 82 12.18 -9.27 -4.40
C ASP A 82 12.63 -10.43 -3.51
N VAL A 83 11.70 -11.33 -3.20
CA VAL A 83 11.91 -12.46 -2.29
C VAL A 83 12.72 -13.60 -2.93
N GLN A 84 13.07 -13.50 -4.21
CA GLN A 84 13.77 -14.56 -4.94
C GLN A 84 15.24 -14.22 -5.17
N PHE A 85 15.55 -12.98 -5.52
CA PHE A 85 16.93 -12.53 -5.81
C PHE A 85 17.40 -11.39 -4.89
N GLY A 86 16.50 -10.88 -4.04
CA GLY A 86 16.78 -9.78 -3.11
C GLY A 86 17.02 -10.21 -1.67
N ASP A 87 16.88 -11.49 -1.31
CA ASP A 87 17.15 -12.00 0.03
C ASP A 87 18.66 -12.03 0.30
N LEU A 88 19.10 -11.24 1.29
CA LEU A 88 20.51 -11.03 1.64
C LEU A 88 21.16 -12.23 2.37
N GLU A 89 20.37 -13.15 2.92
CA GLU A 89 20.86 -14.35 3.58
C GLU A 89 20.87 -15.57 2.64
N ASP A 90 19.85 -15.73 1.81
CA ASP A 90 19.72 -16.86 0.89
C ASP A 90 19.29 -16.42 -0.52
N GLY A 91 20.21 -16.50 -1.48
CA GLY A 91 19.87 -16.28 -2.89
C GLY A 91 20.08 -14.85 -3.42
N TYR A 92 20.71 -13.95 -2.66
CA TYR A 92 21.02 -12.61 -3.14
C TYR A 92 21.80 -12.63 -4.45
N THR A 93 21.21 -12.07 -5.51
CA THR A 93 21.83 -11.95 -6.82
C THR A 93 21.73 -10.50 -7.29
N PRO A 94 22.77 -9.66 -7.07
CA PRO A 94 22.72 -8.22 -7.36
C PRO A 94 22.27 -7.88 -8.79
N GLU A 95 22.70 -8.67 -9.77
CA GLU A 95 22.40 -8.45 -11.20
C GLU A 95 20.95 -8.79 -11.56
N ARG A 96 20.25 -9.54 -10.70
CA ARG A 96 18.87 -10.01 -10.90
C ARG A 96 17.88 -9.39 -9.92
N ALA A 97 18.35 -8.72 -8.89
CA ALA A 97 17.51 -8.04 -7.92
C ALA A 97 16.58 -7.04 -8.64
N GLY A 98 15.28 -7.16 -8.37
CA GLY A 98 14.21 -6.43 -9.04
C GLY A 98 13.50 -7.22 -10.15
N THR A 99 13.98 -8.42 -10.50
CA THR A 99 13.35 -9.28 -11.53
C THR A 99 12.62 -10.50 -10.96
N GLY A 100 12.74 -10.74 -9.65
CA GLY A 100 12.11 -11.87 -8.99
C GLY A 100 10.73 -11.59 -8.42
N GLY A 101 10.12 -12.63 -7.89
CA GLY A 101 8.82 -12.62 -7.24
C GLY A 101 8.69 -13.80 -6.29
N SER A 102 7.55 -13.91 -5.61
CA SER A 102 7.23 -15.08 -4.80
C SER A 102 6.66 -16.24 -5.64
N ASP A 103 6.55 -17.42 -5.04
CA ASP A 103 5.86 -18.57 -5.65
C ASP A 103 4.32 -18.39 -5.77
N ARG A 104 3.79 -17.26 -5.30
CA ARG A 104 2.38 -16.92 -5.41
C ARG A 104 2.06 -16.44 -6.83
N PRO A 105 0.82 -16.61 -7.30
CA PRO A 105 0.42 -16.07 -8.60
C PRO A 105 0.50 -14.55 -8.62
N ASP A 106 0.67 -14.01 -9.82
CA ASP A 106 0.55 -12.58 -10.06
C ASP A 106 -0.88 -12.10 -9.81
N LEU A 107 -0.99 -10.83 -9.46
CA LEU A 107 -2.22 -10.18 -9.03
C LEU A 107 -2.81 -9.34 -10.15
N PRO A 108 -4.14 -9.38 -10.34
CA PRO A 108 -4.80 -8.41 -11.20
C PRO A 108 -4.65 -7.00 -10.64
N ALA A 109 -4.55 -6.01 -11.51
CA ALA A 109 -4.38 -4.62 -11.12
C ALA A 109 -5.56 -4.11 -10.27
N GLU A 110 -5.24 -3.44 -9.16
CA GLU A 110 -6.22 -2.76 -8.28
C GLU A 110 -5.90 -1.26 -8.26
N PHE A 111 -6.31 -0.57 -9.32
CA PHE A 111 -6.11 0.87 -9.49
C PHE A 111 -7.00 1.68 -8.53
N SER A 112 -6.51 2.84 -8.09
CA SER A 112 -7.23 3.73 -7.17
C SER A 112 -6.99 5.19 -7.52
N GLN A 113 -7.85 6.09 -7.02
CA GLN A 113 -7.70 7.53 -7.22
C GLN A 113 -6.72 8.18 -6.22
N GLU A 114 -6.11 7.39 -5.32
CA GLU A 114 -5.13 7.93 -4.38
C GLU A 114 -3.83 8.30 -5.10
N PRO A 115 -3.30 9.51 -4.87
CA PRO A 115 -2.09 9.96 -5.55
C PRO A 115 -0.84 9.33 -4.94
N PHE A 116 0.15 9.08 -5.79
CA PHE A 116 1.51 8.73 -5.35
C PHE A 116 2.26 9.97 -4.85
N VAL A 117 2.09 10.27 -3.57
CA VAL A 117 2.82 11.33 -2.83
C VAL A 117 3.84 10.70 -1.88
N ARG A 118 4.64 11.53 -1.20
CA ARG A 118 5.59 11.04 -0.18
C ARG A 118 4.86 10.17 0.86
N GLY A 119 5.39 8.97 1.11
CA GLY A 119 4.83 8.00 2.05
C GLY A 119 3.82 7.02 1.44
N THR A 120 3.30 7.28 0.23
CA THR A 120 2.44 6.32 -0.47
C THR A 120 3.24 5.05 -0.80
N VAL A 121 2.62 3.89 -0.58
CA VAL A 121 3.16 2.59 -0.95
C VAL A 121 2.43 2.08 -2.19
N GLY A 122 3.17 1.58 -3.17
CA GLY A 122 2.62 0.99 -4.38
C GLY A 122 3.28 -0.35 -4.71
N MET A 123 2.58 -1.17 -5.49
CA MET A 123 3.11 -2.44 -5.96
C MET A 123 3.88 -2.25 -7.26
N VAL A 124 5.00 -2.96 -7.37
CA VAL A 124 5.78 -3.00 -8.60
C VAL A 124 5.12 -3.99 -9.55
N ARG A 125 5.06 -3.62 -10.83
CA ARG A 125 4.59 -4.48 -11.92
C ARG A 125 5.48 -4.32 -13.15
N ALA A 126 5.45 -5.32 -14.02
CA ALA A 126 6.00 -5.22 -15.37
C ALA A 126 5.04 -4.43 -16.30
N GLN A 127 5.24 -4.59 -17.62
CA GLN A 127 4.39 -3.93 -18.61
C GLN A 127 2.93 -4.36 -18.52
N ASP A 128 2.70 -5.64 -18.25
CA ASP A 128 1.35 -6.18 -18.01
C ASP A 128 0.80 -5.59 -16.70
N PRO A 129 -0.38 -4.94 -16.71
CA PRO A 129 -1.05 -4.48 -15.50
C PRO A 129 -1.21 -5.56 -14.42
N ASP A 130 -1.43 -6.81 -14.82
CA ASP A 130 -1.76 -7.93 -13.94
C ASP A 130 -0.52 -8.75 -13.52
N SER A 131 0.67 -8.11 -13.51
CA SER A 131 1.96 -8.76 -13.20
C SER A 131 2.53 -8.38 -11.82
N ALA A 132 1.75 -7.74 -10.96
CA ALA A 132 2.20 -7.43 -9.60
C ALA A 132 2.33 -8.73 -8.78
N ASN A 133 3.41 -8.89 -8.02
CA ASN A 133 3.66 -10.11 -7.25
C ASN A 133 3.99 -9.84 -5.77
N SER A 134 5.28 -9.68 -5.45
CA SER A 134 5.78 -9.46 -4.07
C SER A 134 6.50 -8.13 -3.89
N GLN A 135 6.93 -7.51 -4.99
CA GLN A 135 7.70 -6.28 -4.94
C GLN A 135 6.81 -5.06 -4.72
N PHE A 136 7.25 -4.15 -3.85
CA PHE A 136 6.58 -2.88 -3.57
C PHE A 136 7.59 -1.75 -3.42
N PHE A 137 7.11 -0.52 -3.50
CA PHE A 137 7.92 0.69 -3.33
C PHE A 137 7.28 1.68 -2.37
N ILE A 138 8.11 2.47 -1.70
CA ILE A 138 7.72 3.55 -0.80
C ILE A 138 8.17 4.88 -1.41
N MET A 139 7.22 5.79 -1.61
CA MET A 139 7.48 7.07 -2.26
C MET A 139 8.20 8.07 -1.36
N PHE A 140 9.23 8.75 -1.88
CA PHE A 140 9.96 9.82 -1.20
C PHE A 140 9.52 11.23 -1.62
N ALA A 141 8.97 11.36 -2.81
CA ALA A 141 8.42 12.60 -3.37
C ALA A 141 7.20 12.31 -4.27
N PRO A 142 6.34 13.30 -4.57
CA PRO A 142 5.22 13.11 -5.48
C PRO A 142 5.62 12.68 -6.88
N ASN A 143 4.91 11.71 -7.44
CA ASN A 143 5.04 11.31 -8.84
C ASN A 143 3.65 11.08 -9.47
N PRO A 144 3.02 12.13 -10.03
CA PRO A 144 1.72 12.03 -10.68
C PRO A 144 1.70 11.09 -11.90
N GLY A 145 2.87 10.78 -12.49
CA GLY A 145 2.97 9.87 -13.63
C GLY A 145 2.71 8.40 -13.28
N LEU A 146 2.65 8.06 -11.98
CA LEU A 146 2.26 6.73 -11.50
C LEU A 146 0.77 6.62 -11.16
N ASN A 147 0.04 7.73 -11.12
CA ASN A 147 -1.40 7.71 -10.85
C ASN A 147 -2.16 7.08 -12.04
N GLY A 148 -3.26 6.38 -11.76
CA GLY A 148 -4.09 5.73 -12.77
C GLY A 148 -5.13 4.83 -12.11
#